data_AF-A0A7S1M0H3-F1
#
_entry.id   AF-A0A7S1M0H3-F1
#
_cell.length_a   1.000
_cell.length_b   1.000
_cell.length_c   1.000
_cell.angle_alpha   90.00
_cell.angle_beta   90.00
_cell.angle_gamma   90.00
#
_symmetry.space_group_name_H-M   'P 1'
#
loop_
_entity.id
_entity.type
_entity.pdbx_description
1 polymer ?
#
loop_
_entity_poly.entity_id
_entity_poly.type
_entity_poly.pdbx_seq_one_letter_code
_entity_poly.pdbx_strand_id
1 'polypeptide(L)'
;SALTEKAEKAATGLSRLQTTVADEDELSPDVYLGVVKSYNDRRGFGFLACAETASQFGRDVYMPKVEATAAALEAAAADGDEAAIAALALQAAGGFGSEKEKEKEKDTEKEKEAEKEDKDKEKDEKAEKPPLAPRLAEEDLVRFRVKLSVEGFPQAARVKKMCKFSGVVDRVPAEAGSAGDGAAGRLASEEARERNGWAE
;
A
#
# COMPACT_ATOMS: atom_id res chain seq x y z
N SER A 1 -34.30 -31.75 19.50
CA SER A 1 -34.35 -30.35 19.04
C SER A 1 -33.22 -29.51 19.64
N ALA A 2 -31.97 -29.96 19.49
CA ALA A 2 -30.76 -29.26 19.99
C ALA A 2 -29.70 -29.10 18.87
N LEU A 3 -30.16 -29.12 17.61
CA LEU A 3 -29.32 -29.11 16.41
C LEU A 3 -29.59 -27.89 15.49
N THR A 4 -30.47 -26.97 15.90
CA THR A 4 -30.82 -25.77 15.11
C THR A 4 -30.42 -24.45 15.76
N GLU A 5 -29.67 -24.46 16.88
CA GLU A 5 -29.16 -23.23 17.51
C GLU A 5 -27.64 -23.03 17.36
N LYS A 6 -26.91 -24.01 16.79
CA LYS A 6 -25.46 -23.90 16.59
C LYS A 6 -25.03 -23.29 15.26
N ALA A 7 -25.98 -22.93 14.40
CA ALA A 7 -25.71 -22.35 13.08
C ALA A 7 -25.76 -20.81 13.05
N GLU A 8 -26.36 -20.15 14.05
CA GLU A 8 -26.57 -18.69 14.01
C GLU A 8 -25.39 -17.88 14.60
N LYS A 9 -24.49 -18.54 15.36
CA LYS A 9 -23.30 -17.88 15.95
C LYS A 9 -22.08 -17.83 15.01
N ALA A 10 -22.22 -18.29 13.76
CA ALA A 10 -21.19 -18.23 12.73
C ALA A 10 -21.32 -17.02 11.79
N ALA A 11 -22.36 -16.19 11.96
CA ALA A 11 -22.65 -15.05 11.09
C ALA A 11 -22.20 -13.68 11.65
N THR A 12 -21.47 -13.64 12.77
CA THR A 12 -20.93 -12.38 13.37
C THR A 12 -19.41 -12.25 13.17
N GLY A 13 -18.84 -12.93 12.16
CA GLY A 13 -17.41 -12.90 11.86
C GLY A 13 -17.04 -12.36 10.47
N LEU A 14 -18.02 -11.95 9.65
CA LEU A 14 -17.81 -11.57 8.25
C LEU A 14 -18.06 -10.08 7.93
N SER A 15 -18.17 -9.22 8.94
CA SER A 15 -18.50 -7.80 8.76
C SER A 15 -17.31 -6.83 8.80
N ARG A 16 -16.07 -7.27 8.55
CA ARG A 16 -14.91 -6.35 8.57
C ARG A 16 -14.01 -6.34 7.33
N LEU A 17 -14.54 -6.78 6.20
CA LEU A 17 -14.09 -6.35 4.87
C LEU A 17 -15.09 -5.35 4.28
N GLN A 18 -15.79 -4.59 5.12
CA GLN A 18 -16.41 -3.37 4.66
C GLN A 18 -15.28 -2.38 4.40
N THR A 19 -14.94 -2.19 3.13
CA THR A 19 -14.56 -0.86 2.66
C THR A 19 -15.73 0.05 2.99
N THR A 20 -15.74 0.58 4.20
CA THR A 20 -16.74 1.54 4.64
C THR A 20 -16.52 2.78 3.79
N VAL A 21 -17.52 3.07 2.97
CA VAL A 21 -17.74 4.37 2.32
C VAL A 21 -17.96 5.52 3.35
N ALA A 22 -17.81 5.23 4.64
CA ALA A 22 -18.01 6.14 5.77
C ALA A 22 -16.69 6.75 6.31
N ASP A 23 -15.53 6.38 5.78
CA ASP A 23 -14.23 6.92 6.20
C ASP A 23 -13.70 8.06 5.30
N GLU A 24 -14.49 8.50 4.31
CA GLU A 24 -14.07 9.58 3.39
C GLU A 24 -13.89 10.93 4.10
N ASP A 25 -14.60 11.18 5.22
CA ASP A 25 -14.46 12.40 6.02
C ASP A 25 -13.15 12.48 6.82
N GLU A 26 -12.48 11.34 7.07
CA GLU A 26 -11.18 11.31 7.79
C GLU A 26 -9.97 11.31 6.84
N LEU A 27 -10.22 11.35 5.54
CA LEU A 27 -9.20 11.35 4.50
C LEU A 27 -8.87 12.77 4.06
N SER A 28 -7.60 13.00 3.73
CA SER A 28 -7.19 14.23 3.06
C SER A 28 -7.97 14.38 1.75
N PRO A 29 -8.47 15.59 1.43
CA PRO A 29 -9.10 15.83 0.13
C PRO A 29 -8.10 15.62 -1.01
N ASP A 30 -6.84 15.97 -0.77
CA ASP A 30 -5.74 15.86 -1.70
C ASP A 30 -5.34 14.42 -1.99
N VAL A 31 -4.96 14.19 -3.25
CA VAL A 31 -4.37 12.94 -3.73
C VAL A 31 -2.88 13.17 -3.90
N TYR A 32 -2.10 12.32 -3.26
CA TYR A 32 -0.64 12.37 -3.29
C TYR A 32 -0.08 11.34 -4.24
N LEU A 33 1.05 11.69 -4.86
CA LEU A 33 1.85 10.79 -5.69
C LEU A 33 3.18 10.50 -4.99
N GLY A 34 3.55 9.23 -4.93
CA GLY A 34 4.78 8.81 -4.28
C GLY A 34 5.30 7.49 -4.80
N VAL A 35 6.32 6.99 -4.11
CA VAL A 35 6.95 5.69 -4.37
C VAL A 35 6.90 4.81 -3.14
N VAL A 36 6.81 3.50 -3.35
CA VAL A 36 6.99 2.53 -2.28
C VAL A 36 8.45 2.55 -1.85
N LYS A 37 8.71 3.05 -0.64
CA LYS A 37 10.06 3.13 -0.09
C LYS A 37 10.55 1.78 0.44
N SER A 38 9.67 1.07 1.13
CA SER A 38 9.92 -0.29 1.61
C SER A 38 8.60 -0.97 1.95
N TYR A 39 8.53 -2.29 1.81
CA TYR A 39 7.39 -3.08 2.26
C TYR A 39 7.86 -4.40 2.85
N ASN A 40 7.34 -4.78 4.02
CA ASN A 40 7.68 -6.03 4.68
C ASN A 40 6.45 -6.93 4.75
N ASP A 41 6.45 -7.98 3.95
CA ASP A 41 5.32 -8.91 3.82
C ASP A 41 5.05 -9.73 5.06
N ARG A 42 6.12 -10.09 5.77
CA ARG A 42 6.02 -10.87 7.00
C ARG A 42 5.34 -10.04 8.10
N ARG A 43 5.67 -8.75 8.16
CA ARG A 43 5.12 -7.82 9.16
C ARG A 43 3.80 -7.19 8.70
N GLY A 44 3.51 -7.20 7.40
CA GLY A 44 2.28 -6.67 6.82
C GLY A 44 2.22 -5.14 6.86
N PHE A 45 3.34 -4.45 6.64
CA PHE A 45 3.31 -2.99 6.48
C PHE A 45 4.55 -2.50 5.72
N GLY A 46 4.47 -1.26 5.25
CA GLY A 46 5.58 -0.55 4.62
C GLY A 46 5.48 0.95 4.77
N PHE A 47 6.30 1.65 4.00
CA PHE A 47 6.38 3.11 3.97
C PHE A 47 6.39 3.63 2.54
N LEU A 48 5.73 4.77 2.33
CA LEU A 48 5.73 5.50 1.07
C LEU A 48 6.54 6.79 1.22
N ALA A 49 7.40 7.06 0.23
CA ALA A 49 8.08 8.33 0.11
C ALA A 49 7.29 9.23 -0.86
N CYS A 50 6.98 10.45 -0.42
CA CYS A 50 6.33 11.48 -1.22
C CYS A 50 6.84 12.84 -0.77
N ALA A 51 7.25 13.68 -1.72
CA ALA A 51 7.88 14.97 -1.42
C ALA A 51 6.90 15.95 -0.75
N GLU A 52 5.64 15.93 -1.17
CA GLU A 52 4.58 16.77 -0.62
C GLU A 52 4.28 16.39 0.83
N THR A 53 4.08 15.10 1.12
CA THR A 53 3.81 14.64 2.48
C THR A 53 5.04 14.76 3.37
N ALA A 54 6.26 14.58 2.84
CA ALA A 54 7.50 14.83 3.59
C ALA A 54 7.61 16.32 3.97
N SER A 55 7.20 17.24 3.11
CA SER A 55 7.20 18.67 3.41
C SER A 55 6.13 19.06 4.43
N GLN A 56 4.94 18.43 4.36
CA GLN A 56 3.82 18.72 5.25
C GLN A 56 3.96 18.08 6.65
N PHE A 57 4.40 16.82 6.71
CA PHE A 57 4.40 16.01 7.93
C PHE A 57 5.82 15.67 8.46
N GLY A 58 6.87 15.99 7.68
CA GLY A 58 8.26 15.76 8.06
C GLY A 58 8.69 14.29 8.10
N ARG A 59 7.94 13.38 7.45
CA ARG A 59 8.17 11.93 7.51
C ARG A 59 7.53 11.15 6.36
N ASP A 60 7.93 9.88 6.23
CA ASP A 60 7.30 8.93 5.32
C ASP A 60 5.88 8.54 5.78
N VAL A 61 5.07 8.10 4.83
CA VAL A 61 3.67 7.73 5.07
C VAL A 61 3.58 6.23 5.36
N TYR A 62 2.96 5.86 6.48
CA TYR A 62 2.78 4.46 6.86
C TYR A 62 1.75 3.77 5.95
N MET A 63 2.08 2.60 5.41
CA MET A 63 1.20 1.81 4.54
C MET A 63 0.81 0.48 5.20
N PRO A 64 -0.47 0.28 5.60
CA PRO A 64 -0.91 -0.96 6.21
C PRO A 64 -1.06 -2.11 5.20
N LYS A 65 -1.06 -3.36 5.67
CA LYS A 65 -1.24 -4.57 4.84
C LYS A 65 -2.44 -4.49 3.92
N VAL A 66 -3.57 -4.04 4.46
CA VAL A 66 -4.86 -4.00 3.76
C VAL A 66 -4.76 -3.13 2.51
N GLU A 67 -4.19 -1.93 2.65
CA GLU A 67 -4.00 -0.99 1.54
C GLU A 67 -3.01 -1.50 0.50
N ALA A 68 -1.89 -2.08 0.93
CA ALA A 68 -0.93 -2.68 0.02
C ALA A 68 -1.52 -3.89 -0.75
N THR A 69 -2.30 -4.73 -0.06
CA THR A 69 -2.97 -5.89 -0.68
C THR A 69 -4.04 -5.45 -1.68
N ALA A 70 -4.83 -4.43 -1.33
CA ALA A 70 -5.83 -3.85 -2.22
C ALA A 70 -5.18 -3.26 -3.49
N ALA A 71 -4.11 -2.48 -3.32
CA ALA A 71 -3.36 -1.91 -4.44
C ALA A 71 -2.72 -2.99 -5.32
N ALA A 72 -2.18 -4.06 -4.73
CA ALA A 72 -1.62 -5.21 -5.45
C ALA A 72 -2.68 -5.97 -6.25
N LEU A 73 -3.87 -6.15 -5.69
CA LEU A 73 -4.99 -6.83 -6.33
C LEU A 73 -5.54 -6.01 -7.50
N GLU A 74 -5.70 -4.69 -7.32
CA GLU A 74 -6.15 -3.79 -8.39
C GLU A 74 -5.15 -3.78 -9.56
N ALA A 75 -3.84 -3.73 -9.27
CA ALA A 75 -2.81 -3.79 -10.30
C ALA A 75 -2.84 -5.12 -11.07
N ALA A 76 -2.90 -6.24 -10.33
CA ALA A 76 -2.98 -7.58 -10.89
C ALA A 76 -4.18 -7.79 -11.81
N ALA A 77 -5.36 -7.31 -11.39
CA ALA A 77 -6.57 -7.37 -12.20
C ALA A 77 -6.43 -6.56 -13.49
N ALA A 78 -5.79 -5.40 -13.43
CA ALA A 78 -5.57 -4.56 -14.60
C ALA A 78 -4.49 -5.10 -15.55
N ASP A 79 -3.56 -5.92 -15.07
CA ASP A 79 -2.54 -6.59 -15.89
C ASP A 79 -2.99 -7.98 -16.40
N GLY A 80 -4.18 -8.45 -16.01
CA GLY A 80 -4.69 -9.78 -16.39
C GLY A 80 -3.88 -10.95 -15.83
N ASP A 81 -3.14 -10.72 -14.74
CA ASP A 81 -2.26 -11.73 -14.16
C ASP A 81 -3.07 -12.64 -13.21
N GLU A 82 -3.72 -13.66 -13.76
CA GLU A 82 -4.56 -14.58 -12.99
C GLU A 82 -3.80 -15.28 -11.84
N ALA A 83 -2.51 -15.56 -12.04
CA ALA A 83 -1.66 -16.19 -11.01
C ALA A 83 -1.46 -15.26 -9.81
N ALA A 84 -1.36 -13.96 -10.04
CA ALA A 84 -1.38 -12.91 -9.02
C ALA A 84 -2.60 -12.97 -8.11
N ILE A 85 -3.76 -13.00 -8.77
CA ILE A 85 -5.06 -12.78 -8.19
C ILE A 85 -5.34 -13.99 -7.32
N ALA A 86 -5.09 -15.18 -7.85
CA ALA A 86 -5.14 -16.44 -7.11
C ALA A 86 -4.21 -16.44 -5.88
N ALA A 87 -2.96 -15.99 -6.01
CA ALA A 87 -2.00 -15.96 -4.90
C ALA A 87 -2.41 -14.97 -3.78
N LEU A 88 -2.88 -13.78 -4.15
CA LEU A 88 -3.35 -12.75 -3.21
C LEU A 88 -4.65 -13.19 -2.52
N ALA A 89 -5.57 -13.81 -3.25
CA ALA A 89 -6.81 -14.37 -2.68
C ALA A 89 -6.52 -15.46 -1.63
N LEU A 90 -5.53 -16.33 -1.88
CA LEU A 90 -5.12 -17.35 -0.92
C LEU A 90 -4.53 -16.75 0.37
N GLN A 91 -3.74 -15.68 0.25
CA GLN A 91 -3.17 -14.98 1.41
C GLN A 91 -4.23 -14.24 2.25
N ALA A 92 -5.29 -13.74 1.63
CA ALA A 92 -6.40 -13.11 2.35
C ALA A 92 -7.22 -14.14 3.17
N ALA A 93 -7.29 -15.40 2.72
CA ALA A 93 -7.97 -16.49 3.43
C ALA A 93 -7.11 -17.13 4.55
N GLY A 94 -5.77 -17.02 4.46
CA GLY A 94 -4.83 -17.46 5.49
C GLY A 94 -4.70 -16.45 6.63
N GLY A 95 -5.60 -16.53 7.61
CA GLY A 95 -5.74 -15.57 8.72
C GLY A 95 -4.46 -15.23 9.51
N PHE A 96 -4.28 -13.93 9.70
CA PHE A 96 -4.00 -13.23 10.97
C PHE A 96 -3.26 -14.01 12.08
N GLY A 97 -1.92 -13.96 12.06
CA GLY A 97 -1.12 -14.21 13.25
C GLY A 97 -1.10 -12.95 14.14
N SER A 98 -1.94 -12.90 15.16
CA SER A 98 -1.73 -11.98 16.29
C SER A 98 -0.76 -12.63 17.26
N GLU A 99 0.47 -12.13 17.33
CA GLU A 99 1.30 -12.33 18.50
C GLU A 99 1.51 -10.97 19.18
N LYS A 100 0.94 -10.93 20.38
CA LYS A 100 0.88 -9.85 21.35
C LYS A 100 2.27 -9.31 21.72
N GLU A 101 2.32 -7.98 21.83
CA GLU A 101 2.78 -7.23 23.01
C GLU A 101 4.15 -7.64 23.57
N LYS A 102 5.18 -6.84 23.22
CA LYS A 102 6.28 -6.57 24.14
C LYS A 102 6.03 -5.22 24.81
N GLU A 103 5.32 -5.26 25.93
CA GLU A 103 5.53 -4.29 26.99
C GLU A 103 6.95 -4.48 27.54
N LYS A 104 7.74 -3.41 27.51
CA LYS A 104 8.70 -3.16 28.58
C LYS A 104 8.85 -1.66 28.75
N GLU A 105 8.16 -1.16 29.77
CA GLU A 105 8.41 0.14 30.36
C GLU A 105 9.88 0.25 30.80
N LYS A 106 10.47 1.39 30.40
CA LYS A 106 11.14 2.39 31.25
C LYS A 106 12.33 1.96 32.10
N ASP A 107 13.48 2.59 31.86
CA ASP A 107 14.13 3.42 32.88
C ASP A 107 15.19 4.35 32.28
N THR A 108 15.39 5.42 33.02
CA THR A 108 16.02 6.73 32.78
C THR A 108 17.54 6.76 32.64
N GLU A 109 17.99 7.84 32.00
CA GLU A 109 19.23 8.62 32.25
C GLU A 109 20.62 8.07 31.86
N LYS A 110 21.24 8.86 30.95
CA LYS A 110 22.57 9.49 31.07
C LYS A 110 23.80 8.72 30.56
N GLU A 111 24.36 9.31 29.48
CA GLU A 111 25.77 9.48 29.11
C GLU A 111 26.78 8.36 29.48
N LYS A 112 27.37 7.74 28.45
CA LYS A 112 28.84 7.76 28.24
C LYS A 112 29.27 7.14 26.91
N GLU A 113 30.34 7.72 26.40
CA GLU A 113 31.11 7.37 25.21
C GLU A 113 31.79 5.98 25.29
N ALA A 114 32.24 5.56 24.10
CA ALA A 114 33.35 4.65 23.79
C ALA A 114 33.07 3.14 23.64
N GLU A 115 33.35 2.67 22.41
CA GLU A 115 33.83 1.37 21.92
C GLU A 115 33.52 0.09 22.73
N LYS A 116 32.95 -0.92 22.03
CA LYS A 116 33.73 -2.11 21.61
C LYS A 116 32.91 -3.08 20.74
N GLU A 117 33.49 -3.34 19.57
CA GLU A 117 33.53 -4.55 18.72
C GLU A 117 32.57 -5.74 18.91
N ASP A 118 32.11 -6.21 17.76
CA ASP A 118 31.91 -7.59 17.32
C ASP A 118 31.05 -8.56 18.15
N LYS A 119 29.87 -8.85 17.59
CA LYS A 119 29.40 -10.25 17.55
C LYS A 119 28.48 -10.50 16.35
N ASP A 120 29.09 -10.76 15.20
CA ASP A 120 28.49 -11.56 14.15
C ASP A 120 28.17 -12.97 14.67
N LYS A 121 26.91 -13.41 14.47
CA LYS A 121 26.61 -14.80 14.08
C LYS A 121 25.18 -14.96 13.56
N GLU A 122 25.04 -14.78 12.25
CA GLU A 122 24.60 -15.82 11.32
C GLU A 122 23.45 -16.73 11.80
N LYS A 123 22.26 -16.53 11.22
CA LYS A 123 21.42 -17.65 10.79
C LYS A 123 20.55 -17.27 9.60
N ASP A 124 21.21 -17.04 8.47
CA ASP A 124 20.59 -17.12 7.14
C ASP A 124 20.36 -18.60 6.79
N GLU A 125 19.31 -19.19 7.38
CA GLU A 125 18.74 -20.42 6.81
C GLU A 125 17.71 -20.04 5.74
N LYS A 126 18.20 -20.14 4.52
CA LYS A 126 17.53 -20.13 3.21
C LYS A 126 16.28 -21.03 3.22
N ALA A 127 15.14 -20.48 3.64
CA ALA A 127 13.85 -20.97 3.19
C ALA A 127 13.55 -20.27 1.86
N GLU A 128 13.83 -20.96 0.75
CA GLU A 128 13.32 -20.64 -0.58
C GLU A 128 11.79 -20.87 -0.55
N LYS A 129 11.10 -19.94 0.12
CA LYS A 129 9.66 -19.84 0.11
C LYS A 129 9.31 -19.39 -1.31
N PRO A 130 8.37 -20.05 -2.03
CA PRO A 130 7.93 -19.56 -3.33
C PRO A 130 7.58 -18.07 -3.18
N PRO A 131 7.86 -17.20 -4.17
CA PRO A 131 7.63 -15.77 -4.04
C PRO A 131 6.15 -15.55 -3.68
N LEU A 132 5.89 -15.32 -2.40
CA LEU A 132 4.56 -15.14 -1.87
C LEU A 132 4.21 -13.70 -2.15
N ALA A 133 3.54 -13.49 -3.27
CA ALA A 133 3.28 -12.20 -3.87
C ALA A 133 2.86 -11.12 -2.86
N PRO A 134 3.56 -9.99 -2.93
CA PRO A 134 3.04 -8.67 -2.60
C PRO A 134 3.39 -7.76 -3.79
N ARG A 135 2.42 -7.48 -4.65
CA ARG A 135 2.70 -6.89 -5.97
C ARG A 135 2.99 -5.39 -5.97
N LEU A 136 3.24 -4.82 -4.78
CA LEU A 136 3.92 -3.54 -4.62
C LEU A 136 5.38 -3.80 -4.26
N ALA A 137 6.24 -3.71 -5.26
CA ALA A 137 7.67 -3.71 -5.08
C ALA A 137 8.16 -2.34 -4.62
N GLU A 138 9.35 -2.30 -4.04
CA GLU A 138 10.08 -1.04 -3.83
C GLU A 138 10.22 -0.32 -5.18
N GLU A 139 10.18 1.03 -5.15
CA GLU A 139 10.20 1.91 -6.33
C GLU A 139 8.93 1.88 -7.22
N ASP A 140 7.89 1.13 -6.86
CA ASP A 140 6.59 1.24 -7.53
C ASP A 140 5.97 2.62 -7.31
N LEU A 141 5.48 3.22 -8.40
CA LEU A 141 4.74 4.47 -8.35
C LEU A 141 3.34 4.20 -7.80
N VAL A 142 2.90 5.04 -6.87
CA VAL A 142 1.58 4.91 -6.24
C VAL A 142 0.89 6.27 -6.17
N ARG A 143 -0.44 6.24 -6.28
CA ARG A 143 -1.31 7.33 -5.84
C ARG A 143 -2.03 6.91 -4.57
N PHE A 144 -2.21 7.83 -3.65
CA PHE A 144 -2.85 7.55 -2.36
C PHE A 144 -3.45 8.82 -1.75
N ARG A 145 -4.27 8.63 -0.73
CA ARG A 145 -4.73 9.67 0.19
C ARG A 145 -4.11 9.46 1.56
N VAL A 146 -4.11 10.51 2.38
CA VAL A 146 -3.57 10.47 3.74
C VAL A 146 -4.71 10.51 4.74
N LYS A 147 -4.71 9.58 5.69
CA LYS A 147 -5.48 9.64 6.94
C LYS A 147 -4.49 9.85 8.08
N LEU A 148 -4.78 10.75 9.00
CA LEU A 148 -3.95 10.91 10.20
C LEU A 148 -4.36 9.92 11.28
N SER A 149 -3.37 9.33 11.96
CA SER A 149 -3.63 8.57 13.18
C SER A 149 -4.08 9.49 14.32
N VAL A 150 -4.51 8.91 15.43
CA VAL A 150 -4.80 9.66 16.67
C VAL A 150 -3.58 10.42 17.22
N GLU A 151 -2.37 10.00 16.85
CA GLU A 151 -1.10 10.64 17.21
C GLU A 151 -0.64 11.64 16.14
N GLY A 152 -1.44 11.88 15.09
CA GLY A 152 -1.12 12.78 13.99
C GLY A 152 -0.14 12.21 12.97
N PHE A 153 0.10 10.89 12.96
CA PHE A 153 1.00 10.27 11.99
C PHE A 153 0.28 9.96 10.66
N PRO A 154 0.89 10.28 9.50
CA PRO A 154 0.28 10.08 8.20
C PRO A 154 0.25 8.59 7.85
N GLN A 155 -0.95 8.11 7.52
CA GLN A 155 -1.22 6.75 7.05
C GLN A 155 -1.78 6.82 5.64
N ALA A 156 -1.24 5.97 4.77
CA ALA A 156 -1.69 5.84 3.39
C ALA A 156 -3.02 5.10 3.38
N ALA A 157 -3.95 5.62 2.61
CA ALA A 157 -5.25 5.05 2.37
C ALA A 157 -5.63 5.24 0.91
N ARG A 158 -6.54 4.40 0.40
CA ARG A 158 -6.89 4.37 -1.03
C ARG A 158 -5.65 4.24 -1.93
N VAL A 159 -4.70 3.40 -1.52
CA VAL A 159 -3.45 3.21 -2.28
C VAL A 159 -3.79 2.53 -3.60
N LYS A 160 -3.24 3.07 -4.70
CA LYS A 160 -3.34 2.47 -6.02
C LYS A 160 -1.97 2.51 -6.69
N LYS A 161 -1.49 1.34 -7.12
CA LYS A 161 -0.29 1.25 -7.94
C LYS A 161 -0.56 1.87 -9.30
N MET A 162 0.37 2.70 -9.75
CA MET A 162 0.33 3.31 -11.07
C MET A 162 1.17 2.48 -12.03
N CYS A 163 0.72 2.41 -13.27
CA CYS A 163 1.49 1.80 -14.34
C CYS A 163 2.24 2.85 -15.13
N LYS A 164 3.45 2.50 -15.55
CA LYS A 164 4.26 3.31 -16.45
C LYS A 164 3.87 2.91 -17.87
N PHE A 165 3.58 3.89 -18.71
CA PHE A 165 3.38 3.69 -20.14
C PHE A 165 4.52 4.35 -20.89
N SER A 166 4.93 3.73 -21.99
CA SER A 166 5.85 4.33 -22.94
C SER A 166 5.13 4.64 -24.25
N GLY A 167 5.51 5.71 -24.93
CA GLY A 167 4.84 6.12 -26.16
C GLY A 167 5.36 7.44 -26.71
N VAL A 168 4.74 7.90 -27.80
CA VAL A 168 5.07 9.17 -28.44
C VAL A 168 4.12 10.25 -27.91
N VAL A 169 4.65 11.38 -27.45
CA VAL A 169 3.83 12.52 -27.02
C VAL A 169 3.29 13.21 -28.27
N ASP A 170 2.00 13.03 -28.55
CA ASP A 170 1.30 13.66 -29.67
C ASP A 170 0.94 15.13 -29.36
N ARG A 171 0.62 15.41 -28.10
CA ARG A 171 0.38 16.77 -27.61
C ARG A 171 0.98 16.95 -26.23
N VAL A 172 1.87 17.91 -26.08
CA VAL A 172 2.37 18.34 -24.76
C VAL A 172 1.24 19.07 -24.04
N PRO A 173 0.98 18.77 -22.75
CA PRO A 173 -0.02 19.51 -21.98
C PRO A 173 0.34 21.00 -21.94
N ALA A 174 -0.67 21.88 -22.00
CA ALA A 174 -0.42 23.30 -21.82
C ALA A 174 0.05 23.57 -20.38
N GLU A 175 1.07 24.42 -20.22
CA GLU A 175 1.61 24.85 -18.93
C GLU A 175 0.49 25.21 -17.95
N ALA A 176 0.55 24.71 -16.71
CA ALA A 176 -0.41 25.02 -15.65
C ALA A 176 -0.35 26.52 -15.31
N GLY A 177 -1.12 27.34 -16.03
CA GLY A 177 -1.09 28.79 -15.95
C GLY A 177 -1.83 29.53 -17.08
N SER A 178 -2.15 28.86 -18.18
CA SER A 178 -3.02 29.43 -19.22
C SER A 178 -4.49 29.32 -18.82
N ALA A 179 -5.19 30.45 -18.76
CA ALA A 179 -6.60 30.60 -18.35
C ALA A 179 -7.63 30.03 -19.36
N GLY A 180 -7.41 28.81 -19.86
CA GLY A 180 -8.39 28.05 -20.63
C GLY A 180 -8.37 26.61 -20.15
N ASP A 181 -9.50 25.89 -20.29
CA ASP A 181 -9.63 24.45 -19.99
C ASP A 181 -8.34 23.73 -20.39
N GLY A 182 -7.53 23.39 -19.38
CA GLY A 182 -6.16 22.94 -19.56
C GLY A 182 -6.16 21.70 -20.44
N ALA A 183 -5.80 21.86 -21.71
CA ALA A 183 -5.84 20.76 -22.64
C ALA A 183 -4.82 19.71 -22.18
N ALA A 184 -5.34 18.58 -21.70
CA ALA A 184 -4.52 17.46 -21.27
C ALA A 184 -3.56 17.05 -22.40
N GLY A 185 -2.36 16.65 -22.01
CA GLY A 185 -1.40 16.08 -22.93
C GLY A 185 -1.97 14.81 -23.58
N ARG A 186 -1.59 14.54 -24.81
CA ARG A 186 -1.97 13.34 -25.54
C ARG A 186 -0.72 12.49 -25.73
N LEU A 187 -0.76 11.27 -25.22
CA LEU A 187 0.25 10.23 -25.45
C LEU A 187 -0.32 9.20 -26.43
N ALA A 188 0.39 8.97 -27.53
CA ALA A 188 0.17 7.82 -28.40
C ALA A 188 0.97 6.63 -27.85
N SER A 189 0.29 5.73 -27.16
CA SER A 189 0.84 4.47 -26.65
C SER A 189 -0.20 3.38 -26.86
N GLU A 190 0.18 2.30 -27.53
CA GLU A 190 -0.68 1.13 -27.76
C GLU A 190 -1.10 0.52 -26.42
N GLU A 191 -0.13 0.33 -25.52
CA GLU A 191 -0.33 -0.15 -24.15
C GLU A 191 -1.32 0.72 -23.36
N ALA A 192 -1.21 2.05 -23.48
CA ALA A 192 -2.12 2.96 -22.81
C ALA A 192 -3.54 2.93 -23.42
N ARG A 193 -3.67 2.73 -24.74
CA ARG A 193 -4.98 2.62 -25.41
C ARG A 193 -5.70 1.35 -24.99
N GLU A 194 -5.00 0.23 -25.01
CA GLU A 194 -5.54 -1.07 -24.61
C GLU A 194 -6.01 -1.04 -23.16
N ARG A 195 -5.18 -0.53 -22.24
CA ARG A 195 -5.52 -0.49 -20.81
C ARG A 195 -6.65 0.50 -20.48
N ASN A 196 -6.75 1.62 -21.21
CA ASN A 196 -7.78 2.63 -20.97
C ASN A 196 -9.08 2.39 -21.76
N GLY A 197 -9.17 1.31 -22.54
CA GLY A 197 -10.36 1.00 -23.33
C GLY A 197 -10.69 2.02 -24.42
N TRP A 198 -9.68 2.75 -24.93
CA TRP A 198 -9.85 3.71 -26.03
C TRP A 198 -9.78 3.01 -27.39
N ALA A 199 -10.78 2.17 -27.66
CA ALA A 199 -11.13 1.80 -29.03
C ALA A 199 -11.56 3.07 -29.78
N GLU A 200 -11.07 3.23 -31.02
CA GLU A 200 -11.42 4.35 -31.91
C GLU A 200 -12.93 4.59 -32.07
#